data_AF-A0A4S4KEF4-F1
#
_entry.id   AF-A0A4S4KEF4-F1
#
_cell.length_a   1.000
_cell.length_b   1.000
_cell.length_c   1.000
_cell.angle_alpha   90.00
_cell.angle_beta   90.00
_cell.angle_gamma   90.00
#
_symmetry.space_group_name_H-M   'P 1'
#
loop_
_entity.id
_entity.type
_entity.pdbx_description
1 polymer ?
#
loop_
_entity_poly.entity_id
_entity_poly.type
_entity_poly.pdbx_seq_one_letter_code
_entity_poly.pdbx_strand_id
1 'polypeptide(L)' 'MTKFKRVPTQPYTLITPSTPLAELEQFLQDNIFAIVTDHGRKFVLAVATQQDLENFVNRRGF' A
#
# COMPACT_ATOMS: atom_id res chain seq x y z
N MET A 1 16.10 -9.94 -13.96
CA MET A 1 15.44 -8.82 -13.24
C MET A 1 14.03 -8.65 -13.78
N THR A 2 13.01 -8.92 -12.96
CA THR A 2 11.61 -8.67 -13.32
C THR A 2 11.36 -7.17 -13.24
N LYS A 3 11.26 -6.51 -14.40
CA LYS A 3 11.01 -5.06 -14.47
C LYS A 3 9.50 -4.83 -14.39
N PHE A 4 9.05 -3.99 -13.46
CA PHE A 4 7.64 -3.58 -13.41
C PHE A 4 7.21 -2.99 -14.76
N LYS A 5 6.08 -3.48 -15.29
CA LYS A 5 5.49 -2.98 -16.54
C LYS A 5 4.80 -1.64 -16.25
N ARG A 6 5.48 -0.53 -16.55
CA ARG A 6 4.94 0.84 -16.40
C ARG A 6 4.21 1.24 -17.69
N VAL A 7 3.12 0.55 -17.99
CA VAL A 7 2.28 0.82 -19.18
C VAL A 7 0.92 1.37 -18.76
N PRO A 8 0.29 2.26 -19.54
CA PRO A 8 -1.04 2.80 -19.21
C PRO A 8 -2.11 1.72 -19.02
N THR A 9 -1.93 0.57 -19.66
CA THR A 9 -2.83 -0.59 -19.57
C THR A 9 -2.68 -1.39 -18.28
N GLN A 10 -1.67 -1.11 -17.46
CA GLN A 10 -1.45 -1.72 -16.16
C GLN A 10 -1.17 -0.60 -15.14
N PRO A 11 -2.17 0.22 -14.80
CA PRO A 11 -1.99 1.30 -13.84
C PRO A 11 -1.62 0.71 -12.47
N TYR A 12 -0.74 1.40 -11.76
CA TYR A 12 -0.42 1.10 -10.38
C TYR A 12 -0.96 2.21 -9.48
N THR A 13 -1.46 1.82 -8.31
CA THR A 13 -1.87 2.76 -7.27
C THR A 13 -0.64 3.22 -6.49
N LEU A 14 -0.50 4.52 -6.29
CA LEU A 14 0.59 5.08 -5.49
C LEU A 14 0.20 5.05 -4.01
N ILE A 15 0.83 4.18 -3.23
CA ILE A 15 0.70 4.14 -1.77
C ILE A 15 1.97 4.74 -1.15
N THR A 16 1.78 5.72 -0.28
CA THR A 16 2.87 6.42 0.44
C THR A 16 2.56 6.46 1.93
N PRO A 17 3.53 6.82 2.80
CA PRO A 17 3.24 7.04 4.22
C PRO A 17 2.19 8.13 4.50
N SER A 18 1.91 9.01 3.52
CA SER A 18 0.86 10.03 3.63
C SER A 18 -0.52 9.56 3.15
N THR A 19 -0.65 8.35 2.62
CA THR A 19 -1.93 7.79 2.18
C THR A 19 -2.82 7.55 3.42
N PRO A 20 -4.06 8.07 3.46
CA PRO A 20 -4.98 7.81 4.57
C PRO A 20 -5.24 6.31 4.79
N LEU A 21 -5.37 5.90 6.05
CA LEU A 21 -5.60 4.48 6.37
C LEU A 21 -6.90 3.93 5.78
N ALA A 22 -7.95 4.76 5.66
CA ALA A 22 -9.21 4.36 5.01
C ALA A 22 -9.02 4.09 3.50
N GLU A 23 -8.18 4.87 2.81
CA GLU A 23 -7.86 4.62 1.40
C GLU A 23 -7.00 3.37 1.24
N LEU A 24 -6.06 3.15 2.16
CA LEU A 24 -5.25 1.93 2.18
C LEU A 24 -6.11 0.69 2.45
N GLU A 25 -7.06 0.78 3.37
CA GLU A 25 -8.03 -0.28 3.65
C GLU A 25 -8.86 -0.61 2.41
N GLN A 26 -9.42 0.40 1.75
CA GLN A 26 -10.19 0.22 0.52
C GLN A 26 -9.35 -0.43 -0.58
N PHE A 27 -8.08 -0.05 -0.72
CA PHE A 27 -7.16 -0.66 -1.68
C PHE A 27 -6.91 -2.15 -1.38
N LEU A 28 -6.78 -2.51 -0.10
CA LEU A 28 -6.50 -3.87 0.34
C LEU A 28 -7.70 -4.83 0.26
N GLN A 29 -8.91 -4.32 0.01
CA GLN A 29 -10.09 -5.17 -0.26
C GLN A 29 -9.91 -5.99 -1.55
N ASP A 30 -9.27 -5.41 -2.57
CA ASP A 30 -9.06 -6.05 -3.88
C ASP A 30 -7.62 -6.56 -4.06
N ASN A 31 -6.71 -6.25 -3.12
CA ASN A 31 -5.27 -6.52 -3.23
C ASN A 31 -4.72 -7.16 -1.95
N ILE A 32 -4.03 -8.29 -2.08
CA ILE A 32 -3.46 -9.02 -0.93
C ILE A 32 -2.38 -8.25 -0.15
N PHE A 33 -1.73 -7.27 -0.78
CA PHE A 33 -0.77 -6.38 -0.13
C PHE A 33 -0.62 -5.07 -0.91
N ALA A 34 -0.09 -4.06 -0.22
CA ALA A 34 0.35 -2.79 -0.78
C ALA A 34 1.86 -2.61 -0.61
N ILE A 35 2.53 -2.10 -1.66
CA ILE A 35 3.91 -1.63 -1.54
C ILE A 35 3.87 -0.15 -1.20
N VAL A 36 4.40 0.21 -0.04
CA VAL A 36 4.52 1.61 0.39
C VAL A 36 5.84 2.15 -0.12
N THR A 37 5.81 3.27 -0.83
CA THR A 37 6.99 3.91 -1.43
C THR A 37 7.09 5.38 -1.06
N ASP A 38 8.24 6.01 -1.30
CA ASP A 38 8.35 7.47 -1.26
C ASP A 38 7.55 8.12 -2.39
N HIS A 39 7.25 9.41 -2.28
CA HIS A 39 6.51 10.14 -3.31
C HIS A 39 7.15 10.07 -4.70
N GLY A 40 8.48 9.95 -4.77
CA GLY A 40 9.24 9.82 -6.01
C GLY A 40 9.27 8.40 -6.60
N ARG A 41 8.69 7.41 -5.91
CA ARG A 41 8.65 6.00 -6.33
C ARG A 41 10.05 5.41 -6.53
N LYS A 42 11.02 5.89 -5.77
CA LYS A 42 12.44 5.54 -5.87
C LYS A 42 12.81 4.38 -4.94
N PHE A 43 12.17 4.33 -3.78
CA PHE A 43 12.48 3.39 -2.71
C PHE A 43 11.20 2.73 -2.18
N VAL A 44 11.29 1.42 -1.95
CA VAL A 44 10.30 0.68 -1.18
C VAL A 44 10.57 0.94 0.29
N LEU A 45 9.57 1.43 1.00
CA LEU A 45 9.65 1.76 2.42
C LEU A 45 9.06 0.65 3.29
N ALA A 46 7.96 0.03 2.83
CA ALA A 46 7.29 -1.06 3.54
C ALA A 46 6.42 -1.91 2.60
N VAL A 47 5.95 -3.05 3.12
CA VAL A 47 4.82 -3.82 2.60
C VAL A 47 3.74 -3.79 3.66
N ALA A 48 2.50 -3.46 3.27
CA ALA A 48 1.34 -3.40 4.15
C ALA A 48 0.28 -4.40 3.71
N THR A 49 -0.37 -5.04 4.67
CA THR A 49 -1.44 -6.02 4.49
C THR A 49 -2.68 -5.64 5.29
N GLN A 50 -3.80 -6.32 5.03
CA GLN A 50 -5.03 -6.10 5.81
C GLN A 50 -4.81 -6.43 7.30
N GLN A 51 -4.05 -7.47 7.60
CA GLN A 51 -3.69 -7.85 8.97
C GLN A 51 -2.91 -6.75 9.71
N ASP A 52 -2.10 -5.96 9.00
CA ASP A 52 -1.38 -4.84 9.62
C ASP A 52 -2.35 -3.73 10.09
N LEU A 53 -3.43 -3.49 9.33
CA LEU A 53 -4.48 -2.55 9.71
C LEU A 53 -5.29 -3.06 10.91
N GLU A 54 -5.66 -4.34 10.92
CA GLU A 54 -6.34 -4.98 12.06
C GLU A 54 -5.48 -4.87 13.33
N ASN A 55 -4.19 -5.21 13.22
CA ASN A 55 -3.24 -5.08 14.32
C ASN A 55 -3.09 -3.63 14.80
N PHE A 56 -3.12 -2.66 13.88
CA PHE A 56 -3.05 -1.24 14.22
C PHE A 56 -4.26 -0.79 15.05
N VAL A 57 -5.47 -1.19 14.66
CA VAL A 57 -6.71 -0.89 15.42
C VAL A 57 -6.69 -1.57 16.78
N ASN A 58 -6.39 -2.87 16.82
CA ASN A 58 -6.33 -3.67 18.06
C ASN A 58 -5.37 -3.08 19.10
N ARG A 59 -4.21 -2.57 18.66
CA ARG A 59 -3.21 -1.96 19.56
C ARG A 59 -3.59 -0.57 20.04
N ARG A 60 -4.43 0.16 19.30
CA ARG A 60 -4.82 1.54 19.62
C ARG A 60 -6.12 1.64 20.40
N GLY A 61 -6.81 0.53 20.63
CA GLY A 61 -7.89 0.42 21.62
C GLY A 61 -9.14 1.22 21.27
N PHE A 62 -9.62 1.08 20.03
CA PHE A 62 -11.00 1.45 19.69
C PHE A 62 -11.95 0.29 19.92
#